data_AF-A0A3A0VRP3-F1
#
_entry.id   AF-A0A3A0VRP3-F1
#
_cell.length_a   1.000
_cell.length_b   1.000
_cell.length_c   1.000
_cell.angle_alpha   90.00
_cell.angle_beta   90.00
_cell.angle_gamma   90.00
#
_symmetry.space_group_name_H-M   'P 1'
#
loop_
_entity.id
_entity.type
_entity.pdbx_description
1 polymer ?
#
loop_
_entity_poly.entity_id
_entity_poly.type
_entity_poly.pdbx_seq_one_letter_code
_entity_poly.pdbx_strand_id
1 'polypeptide(L)'
;MKEKIGLILGPLLFIIFYFIPGITGLDDAPRAVLAVTLFVATWWITEAIPIPATSLLPLLLLPLTGGTNEKIASSAYADPIVFMYMGGFIIALAIEKCNLHKRIAMTIISMMGANSNRIILGTMIATAFISMWISNAATALMMLPIALALIQEIQEAQFLKPESTHKFSKALLLTVAYSASIGGLATLIGSVPNAVFAAVAASSLDRKISFAQWMIFALPVTIILLVILYFILTKWLFKINDAEKISSDFAKKALHDLGPMSREEKLTGIVFSLVSLLWIFGGLIPDSIHVSDTVIAILGAVLLFLIPSKEHKGGLLVWDDMSQLPWGILLLFGGGLSLAAAFEDSGLTKWFGGMLSVVKPLPMILIVVVITTGILFLTEVMSNTAVSNMLMPISIGFAAAISKDPFIIMGIVALSSTCAFMLPISTPPNAAVFSSDELEMKDMVKAGFILNIFAIIVISLFAYFWLPIAFGI
;
A
#
# COMPACT_ATOMS: atom_id res chain seq x y z
N MET A 1 9.66 17.54 -16.47
CA MET A 1 9.48 17.24 -17.92
C MET A 1 8.30 16.30 -18.15
N LYS A 2 8.18 15.20 -17.40
CA LYS A 2 7.03 14.28 -17.44
C LYS A 2 5.67 14.97 -17.25
N GLU A 3 5.55 15.83 -16.24
CA GLU A 3 4.31 16.58 -15.96
C GLU A 3 3.83 17.42 -17.16
N LYS A 4 4.75 18.21 -17.76
CA LYS A 4 4.46 19.05 -18.93
C LYS A 4 4.03 18.23 -20.15
N ILE A 5 4.65 17.06 -20.34
CA ILE A 5 4.25 16.13 -21.41
C ILE A 5 2.85 15.61 -21.11
N GLY A 6 2.56 15.21 -19.87
CA GLY A 6 1.25 14.73 -19.43
C GLY A 6 0.12 15.73 -19.65
N LEU A 7 0.36 17.01 -19.34
CA LEU A 7 -0.62 18.09 -19.54
C LEU A 7 -1.12 18.20 -20.98
N ILE A 8 -0.27 17.86 -21.96
CA ILE A 8 -0.63 17.87 -23.38
C ILE A 8 -1.11 16.48 -23.82
N LEU A 9 -0.39 15.42 -23.43
CA LEU A 9 -0.63 14.06 -23.90
C LEU A 9 -1.98 13.51 -23.44
N GLY A 10 -2.40 13.77 -22.19
CA GLY A 10 -3.69 13.28 -21.67
C GLY A 10 -4.89 13.81 -22.48
N PRO A 11 -5.06 15.13 -22.60
CA PRO A 11 -6.11 15.72 -23.45
C PRO A 11 -5.99 15.32 -24.92
N LEU A 12 -4.76 15.20 -25.45
CA LEU A 12 -4.56 14.78 -26.84
C LEU A 12 -5.04 13.34 -27.08
N LEU A 13 -4.69 12.39 -26.20
CA LEU A 13 -5.17 11.02 -26.27
C LEU A 13 -6.69 10.95 -26.13
N PHE A 14 -7.27 11.74 -25.23
CA PHE A 14 -8.72 11.86 -25.11
C PHE A 14 -9.36 12.29 -26.44
N ILE A 15 -8.88 13.38 -27.04
CA ILE A 15 -9.42 13.92 -28.30
C ILE A 15 -9.31 12.88 -29.41
N ILE A 16 -8.14 12.24 -29.55
CA ILE A 16 -7.90 11.23 -30.59
C ILE A 16 -8.87 10.05 -30.45
N PHE A 17 -8.95 9.44 -29.27
CA PHE A 17 -9.75 8.23 -29.07
C PHE A 17 -11.25 8.49 -28.97
N TYR A 18 -11.67 9.68 -28.53
CA TYR A 18 -13.09 10.03 -28.44
C TYR A 18 -13.68 10.41 -29.81
N PHE A 19 -12.99 11.28 -30.57
CA PHE A 19 -13.52 11.85 -31.81
C PHE A 19 -13.17 11.06 -33.08
N ILE A 20 -12.30 10.05 -33.00
CA ILE A 20 -11.93 9.23 -34.17
C ILE A 20 -12.40 7.77 -33.95
N PRO A 21 -13.67 7.44 -34.26
CA PRO A 21 -14.24 6.11 -34.06
C PRO A 21 -13.45 4.97 -34.74
N GLY A 22 -12.84 5.27 -35.90
CA GLY A 22 -12.12 4.29 -36.71
C GLY A 22 -10.85 3.71 -36.07
N ILE A 23 -10.38 4.26 -34.96
CA ILE A 23 -9.19 3.74 -34.25
C ILE A 23 -9.51 2.45 -33.50
N THR A 24 -10.68 2.38 -32.86
CA THR A 24 -11.01 1.29 -31.93
C THR A 24 -12.18 0.44 -32.40
N GLY A 25 -13.05 0.97 -33.26
CA GLY A 25 -14.29 0.31 -33.66
C GLY A 25 -15.29 0.15 -32.52
N LEU A 26 -15.13 0.92 -31.42
CA LEU A 26 -16.02 0.90 -30.27
C LEU A 26 -17.25 1.78 -30.49
N ASP A 27 -18.37 1.32 -29.93
CA ASP A 27 -19.59 2.12 -29.74
C ASP A 27 -19.31 3.36 -28.87
N ASP A 28 -20.23 4.32 -28.88
CA ASP A 28 -19.99 5.65 -28.30
C ASP A 28 -19.67 5.60 -26.79
N ALA A 29 -20.43 4.86 -25.99
CA ALA A 29 -20.21 4.73 -24.55
C ALA A 29 -18.84 4.10 -24.19
N PRO A 30 -18.48 2.88 -24.67
CA PRO A 30 -17.17 2.31 -24.34
C PRO A 30 -16.00 3.10 -24.93
N ARG A 31 -16.20 3.78 -26.08
CA ARG A 31 -15.20 4.70 -26.64
C ARG A 31 -14.96 5.90 -25.72
N ALA A 32 -16.03 6.48 -25.17
CA ALA A 32 -15.95 7.56 -24.20
C ALA A 32 -15.20 7.13 -22.93
N VAL A 33 -15.56 5.97 -22.37
CA VAL A 33 -14.88 5.43 -21.19
C VAL A 33 -13.40 5.18 -21.46
N LEU A 34 -13.04 4.61 -22.61
CA LEU A 34 -11.63 4.41 -23.00
C LEU A 34 -10.88 5.75 -23.10
N ALA A 35 -11.46 6.75 -23.76
CA ALA A 35 -10.84 8.06 -23.92
C ALA A 35 -10.62 8.75 -22.56
N VAL A 36 -11.62 8.74 -21.68
CA VAL A 36 -11.48 9.27 -20.30
C VAL A 36 -10.42 8.50 -19.53
N THR A 37 -10.38 7.17 -19.67
CA THR A 37 -9.39 6.34 -19.00
C THR A 37 -7.98 6.67 -19.45
N LEU A 38 -7.74 6.81 -20.76
CA LEU A 38 -6.43 7.18 -21.30
C LEU A 38 -5.97 8.54 -20.80
N PHE A 39 -6.89 9.49 -20.68
CA PHE A 39 -6.62 10.80 -20.10
C PHE A 39 -6.19 10.64 -18.63
N VAL A 40 -7.06 10.07 -17.80
CA VAL A 40 -6.86 9.92 -16.36
C VAL A 40 -5.59 9.12 -16.05
N ALA A 41 -5.39 7.99 -16.75
CA ALA A 41 -4.20 7.16 -16.62
C ALA A 41 -2.93 7.94 -16.99
N THR A 42 -2.94 8.70 -18.10
CA THR A 42 -1.79 9.53 -18.48
C THR A 42 -1.45 10.52 -17.38
N TRP A 43 -2.45 11.19 -16.81
CA TRP A 43 -2.22 12.18 -15.74
C TRP A 43 -1.83 11.56 -14.40
N TRP A 44 -2.33 10.36 -14.05
CA TRP A 44 -1.85 9.62 -12.88
C TRP A 44 -0.40 9.15 -13.05
N ILE A 45 -0.02 8.70 -14.25
CA ILE A 45 1.34 8.22 -14.55
C ILE A 45 2.35 9.37 -14.57
N THR A 46 1.98 10.47 -15.23
CA THR A 46 2.87 11.62 -15.43
C THR A 46 2.83 12.60 -14.28
N GLU A 47 1.88 12.43 -13.35
CA GLU A 47 1.53 13.35 -12.26
C GLU A 47 1.36 14.80 -12.79
N ALA A 48 0.73 14.94 -13.96
CA ALA A 48 0.57 16.23 -14.66
C ALA A 48 -0.07 17.32 -13.78
N ILE A 49 -1.00 16.92 -12.91
CA ILE A 49 -1.56 17.68 -11.80
C ILE A 49 -1.65 16.75 -10.59
N PRO A 50 -1.91 17.26 -9.36
CA PRO A 50 -2.03 16.41 -8.17
C PRO A 50 -3.01 15.25 -8.38
N ILE A 51 -2.62 14.03 -8.00
CA ILE A 51 -3.41 12.79 -8.14
C ILE A 51 -4.87 12.96 -7.70
N PRO A 52 -5.20 13.63 -6.58
CA PRO A 52 -6.58 13.85 -6.17
C PRO A 52 -7.40 14.68 -7.15
N ALA A 53 -6.79 15.70 -7.78
CA ALA A 53 -7.46 16.54 -8.77
C ALA A 53 -7.72 15.77 -10.07
N THR A 54 -6.75 14.98 -10.54
CA THR A 54 -6.95 14.04 -11.65
C THR A 54 -8.08 13.05 -11.35
N SER A 55 -8.20 12.63 -10.09
CA SER A 55 -9.23 11.68 -9.66
C SER A 55 -10.63 12.25 -9.63
N LEU A 56 -10.82 13.55 -9.84
CA LEU A 56 -12.14 14.17 -10.05
C LEU A 56 -12.56 14.19 -11.53
N LEU A 57 -11.63 13.90 -12.46
CA LEU A 57 -11.96 13.89 -13.88
C LEU A 57 -12.99 12.82 -14.28
N PRO A 58 -13.01 11.60 -13.74
CA PRO A 58 -14.07 10.63 -14.04
C PRO A 58 -15.47 11.19 -13.72
N LEU A 59 -15.61 11.83 -12.57
CA LEU A 59 -16.87 12.48 -12.14
C LEU A 59 -17.34 13.55 -13.13
N LEU A 60 -16.41 14.28 -13.72
CA LEU A 60 -16.70 15.33 -14.71
C LEU A 60 -16.93 14.76 -16.11
N LEU A 61 -16.00 13.96 -16.61
CA LEU A 61 -15.92 13.61 -18.03
C LEU A 61 -16.83 12.45 -18.41
N LEU A 62 -17.05 11.46 -17.53
CA LEU A 62 -17.86 10.30 -17.88
C LEU A 62 -19.32 10.67 -18.18
N PRO A 63 -20.00 11.52 -17.37
CA PRO A 63 -21.36 11.95 -17.68
C PRO A 63 -21.41 12.87 -18.91
N LEU A 64 -20.43 13.78 -19.04
CA LEU A 64 -20.39 14.75 -20.15
C LEU A 64 -20.19 14.09 -21.52
N THR A 65 -19.44 12.98 -21.56
CA THR A 65 -19.12 12.27 -22.80
C THR A 65 -20.08 11.14 -23.13
N GLY A 66 -21.06 10.87 -22.25
CA GLY A 66 -21.98 9.74 -22.40
C GLY A 66 -21.36 8.38 -22.13
N GLY A 67 -20.23 8.32 -21.42
CA GLY A 67 -19.58 7.06 -21.03
C GLY A 67 -20.35 6.28 -19.97
N THR A 68 -20.91 6.99 -18.98
CA THR A 68 -21.92 6.47 -18.03
C THR A 68 -22.74 7.63 -17.47
N ASN A 69 -23.77 7.37 -16.66
CA ASN A 69 -24.58 8.43 -16.06
C ASN A 69 -23.93 9.02 -14.78
N GLU A 70 -24.37 10.23 -14.41
CA GLU A 70 -23.86 10.97 -13.25
C GLU A 70 -24.04 10.21 -11.92
N LYS A 71 -25.16 9.49 -11.77
CA LYS A 71 -25.44 8.73 -10.55
C LYS A 71 -24.41 7.62 -10.35
N ILE A 72 -24.11 6.84 -11.39
CA ILE A 72 -23.09 5.78 -11.35
C ILE A 72 -21.71 6.37 -11.08
N ALA A 73 -21.35 7.43 -11.82
CA ALA A 73 -20.04 8.07 -11.68
C ALA A 73 -19.80 8.65 -10.27
N SER A 74 -20.82 9.27 -9.68
CA SER A 74 -20.74 9.92 -8.36
C SER A 74 -20.88 8.96 -7.19
N SER A 75 -21.75 7.94 -7.27
CA SER A 75 -21.94 6.98 -6.17
C SER A 75 -20.69 6.20 -5.83
N ALA A 76 -19.80 6.00 -6.82
CA ALA A 76 -18.50 5.35 -6.64
C ALA A 76 -17.58 6.05 -5.62
N TYR A 77 -17.70 7.37 -5.44
CA TYR A 77 -16.92 8.13 -4.44
C TYR A 77 -17.42 7.92 -3.01
N ALA A 78 -18.65 7.43 -2.85
CA ALA A 78 -19.27 7.14 -1.56
C ALA A 78 -19.36 5.62 -1.28
N ASP A 79 -18.52 4.82 -1.95
CA ASP A 79 -18.46 3.38 -1.71
C ASP A 79 -18.10 3.07 -0.24
N PRO A 80 -18.71 2.05 0.40
CA PRO A 80 -18.40 1.67 1.78
C PRO A 80 -16.90 1.47 2.06
N ILE A 81 -16.14 0.97 1.09
CA ILE A 81 -14.69 0.77 1.26
C ILE A 81 -13.97 2.11 1.44
N VAL A 82 -14.39 3.20 0.78
CA VAL A 82 -13.82 4.53 1.02
C VAL A 82 -13.98 4.95 2.48
N PHE A 83 -15.16 4.70 3.08
CA PHE A 83 -15.42 4.98 4.48
C PHE A 83 -14.67 4.04 5.44
N MET A 84 -14.48 2.78 5.08
CA MET A 84 -13.64 1.85 5.83
C MET A 84 -12.20 2.37 5.95
N TYR A 85 -11.61 2.86 4.85
CA TYR A 85 -10.27 3.47 4.85
C TYR A 85 -10.23 4.78 5.61
N MET A 86 -11.26 5.62 5.47
CA MET A 86 -11.37 6.85 6.24
C MET A 86 -11.31 6.55 7.76
N GLY A 87 -12.07 5.57 8.24
CA GLY A 87 -12.03 5.15 9.65
C GLY A 87 -10.65 4.62 10.06
N GLY A 88 -10.03 3.79 9.21
CA GLY A 88 -8.65 3.31 9.43
C GLY A 88 -7.61 4.42 9.54
N PHE A 89 -7.66 5.42 8.65
CA PHE A 89 -6.77 6.58 8.68
C PHE A 89 -6.99 7.46 9.91
N ILE A 90 -8.24 7.64 10.36
CA ILE A 90 -8.54 8.36 11.60
C ILE A 90 -7.91 7.65 12.80
N ILE A 91 -7.98 6.32 12.86
CA ILE A 91 -7.34 5.53 13.92
C ILE A 91 -5.82 5.65 13.84
N ALA A 92 -5.23 5.59 12.65
CA ALA A 92 -3.80 5.80 12.44
C ALA A 92 -3.35 7.20 12.91
N LEU A 93 -4.11 8.25 12.61
CA LEU A 93 -3.85 9.61 13.09
C LEU A 93 -3.86 9.70 14.62
N ALA A 94 -4.78 9.00 15.30
CA ALA A 94 -4.78 8.97 16.76
C ALA A 94 -3.52 8.28 17.32
N ILE A 95 -3.09 7.16 16.73
CA ILE A 95 -1.86 6.43 17.10
C ILE A 95 -0.62 7.31 16.90
N GLU A 96 -0.61 8.11 15.84
CA GLU A 96 0.43 9.10 15.57
C GLU A 96 0.44 10.21 16.62
N LYS A 97 -0.71 10.87 16.82
CA LYS A 97 -0.86 12.03 17.71
C LYS A 97 -0.45 11.72 19.15
N CYS A 98 -0.81 10.56 19.67
CA CYS A 98 -0.44 10.17 21.05
C CYS A 98 0.95 9.52 21.14
N ASN A 99 1.73 9.45 20.06
CA ASN A 99 3.05 8.79 20.00
C ASN A 99 3.05 7.29 20.34
N LEU A 100 1.90 6.61 20.32
CA LEU A 100 1.78 5.18 20.64
C LEU A 100 2.66 4.31 19.73
N HIS A 101 2.81 4.70 18.45
CA HIS A 101 3.70 4.04 17.50
C HIS A 101 5.16 3.96 17.98
N LYS A 102 5.70 5.02 18.61
CA LYS A 102 7.07 5.03 19.16
C LYS A 102 7.22 4.01 20.28
N ARG A 103 6.24 3.95 21.19
CA ARG A 103 6.23 2.98 22.28
C ARG A 103 6.19 1.55 21.76
N ILE A 104 5.36 1.27 20.76
CA ILE A 104 5.29 -0.04 20.09
C ILE A 104 6.65 -0.39 19.48
N ALA A 105 7.24 0.52 18.70
CA ALA A 105 8.52 0.29 18.05
C ALA A 105 9.63 -0.03 19.07
N MET A 106 9.80 0.81 20.09
CA MET A 106 10.83 0.64 21.11
C MET A 106 10.61 -0.60 21.96
N THR A 107 9.36 -0.97 22.23
CA THR A 107 9.03 -2.23 22.92
C THR A 107 9.50 -3.43 22.09
N ILE A 108 9.17 -3.48 20.79
CA ILE A 108 9.60 -4.56 19.89
C ILE A 108 11.13 -4.64 19.80
N ILE A 109 11.80 -3.50 19.58
CA ILE A 109 13.26 -3.46 19.44
C ILE A 109 13.95 -3.89 20.75
N SER A 110 13.46 -3.45 21.91
CA SER A 110 14.03 -3.81 23.21
C SER A 110 13.91 -5.31 23.54
N MET A 111 12.92 -6.02 22.98
CA MET A 111 12.74 -7.47 23.15
C MET A 111 13.73 -8.31 22.32
N MET A 112 14.28 -7.78 21.23
CA MET A 112 15.14 -8.55 20.32
C MET A 112 16.59 -8.67 20.80
N GLY A 113 17.04 -7.83 21.73
CA GLY A 113 18.33 -7.96 22.40
C GLY A 113 19.51 -7.27 21.71
N ALA A 114 20.72 -7.68 22.10
CA ALA A 114 21.95 -6.88 22.07
C ALA A 114 22.91 -7.19 20.89
N ASN A 115 22.39 -7.47 19.70
CA ASN A 115 23.23 -7.83 18.53
C ASN A 115 22.75 -7.07 17.29
N SER A 116 23.68 -6.63 16.43
CA SER A 116 23.39 -5.85 15.21
C SER A 116 22.31 -6.49 14.34
N ASN A 117 22.39 -7.80 14.11
CA ASN A 117 21.38 -8.54 13.34
C ASN A 117 20.02 -8.56 14.04
N ARG A 118 20.00 -8.61 15.37
CA ARG A 118 18.76 -8.61 16.15
C ARG A 118 18.13 -7.22 16.25
N ILE A 119 18.95 -6.15 16.25
CA ILE A 119 18.46 -4.78 16.13
C ILE A 119 17.81 -4.59 14.76
N ILE A 120 18.48 -5.02 13.68
CA ILE A 120 17.90 -5.00 12.33
C ILE A 120 16.58 -5.79 12.29
N LEU A 121 16.53 -6.99 12.88
CA LEU A 121 15.30 -7.78 12.96
C LEU A 121 14.21 -7.07 13.78
N GLY A 122 14.54 -6.45 14.91
CA GLY A 122 13.60 -5.69 15.73
C GLY A 122 13.03 -4.49 14.98
N THR A 123 13.89 -3.73 14.31
CA THR A 123 13.48 -2.61 13.45
C THR A 123 12.61 -3.09 12.29
N MET A 124 12.96 -4.22 11.66
CA MET A 124 12.18 -4.84 10.60
C MET A 124 10.77 -5.20 11.06
N ILE A 125 10.64 -5.95 12.15
CA ILE A 125 9.36 -6.38 12.70
C ILE A 125 8.53 -5.17 13.15
N ALA A 126 9.15 -4.21 13.86
CA ALA A 126 8.48 -2.99 14.30
C ALA A 126 7.95 -2.18 13.12
N THR A 127 8.80 -1.93 12.12
CA THR A 127 8.43 -1.16 10.93
C THR A 127 7.32 -1.85 10.16
N ALA A 128 7.47 -3.16 9.88
CA ALA A 128 6.46 -3.90 9.15
C ALA A 128 5.13 -3.92 9.90
N PHE A 129 5.15 -4.16 11.21
CA PHE A 129 3.95 -4.17 12.05
C PHE A 129 3.23 -2.82 12.05
N ILE A 130 3.96 -1.70 12.22
CA ILE A 130 3.36 -0.36 12.17
C ILE A 130 2.75 -0.10 10.78
N SER A 131 3.44 -0.51 9.71
CA SER A 131 2.97 -0.33 8.34
C SER A 131 1.76 -1.19 7.97
N MET A 132 1.40 -2.20 8.78
CA MET A 132 0.14 -2.93 8.62
C MET A 132 -1.08 -2.06 8.98
N TRP A 133 -0.90 -0.96 9.71
CA TRP A 133 -2.02 -0.17 10.25
C TRP A 133 -1.94 1.29 9.86
N ILE A 134 -0.73 1.76 9.55
CA ILE A 134 -0.42 3.13 9.14
C ILE A 134 0.11 3.08 7.70
N SER A 135 0.03 4.19 6.97
CA SER A 135 0.60 4.26 5.63
C SER A 135 2.11 3.97 5.60
N ASN A 136 2.58 3.34 4.53
CA ASN A 136 4.01 3.05 4.32
C ASN A 136 4.88 4.30 4.47
N ALA A 137 4.44 5.42 3.87
CA ALA A 137 5.15 6.69 3.89
C ALA A 137 5.33 7.25 5.31
N ALA A 138 4.24 7.32 6.07
CA ALA A 138 4.28 7.81 7.45
C ALA A 138 5.11 6.87 8.33
N THR A 139 4.97 5.56 8.17
CA THR A 139 5.75 4.58 8.92
C THR A 139 7.26 4.75 8.71
N ALA A 140 7.70 4.92 7.46
CA ALA A 140 9.12 5.13 7.17
C ALA A 140 9.64 6.46 7.76
N LEU A 141 8.87 7.54 7.67
CA LEU A 141 9.22 8.84 8.25
C LEU A 141 9.27 8.78 9.79
N MET A 142 8.40 8.02 10.44
CA MET A 142 8.42 7.81 11.89
C MET A 142 9.59 6.95 12.35
N MET A 143 9.95 5.93 11.57
CA MET A 143 11.04 5.01 11.89
C MET A 143 12.42 5.58 11.56
N LEU A 144 12.52 6.54 10.63
CA LEU A 144 13.79 7.13 10.21
C LEU A 144 14.55 7.80 11.38
N PRO A 145 13.96 8.70 12.19
CA PRO A 145 14.65 9.26 13.36
C PRO A 145 15.10 8.19 14.35
N ILE A 146 14.32 7.13 14.53
CA ILE A 146 14.69 6.00 15.42
C ILE A 146 15.90 5.25 14.85
N ALA A 147 15.92 4.99 13.55
CA ALA A 147 17.04 4.35 12.89
C ALA A 147 18.31 5.20 12.93
N LEU A 148 18.20 6.52 12.72
CA LEU A 148 19.33 7.45 12.84
C LEU A 148 19.87 7.52 14.27
N ALA A 149 19.00 7.58 15.27
CA ALA A 149 19.43 7.55 16.67
C ALA A 149 20.17 6.25 17.01
N LEU A 150 19.71 5.10 16.49
CA LEU A 150 20.40 3.81 16.65
C LEU A 150 21.78 3.78 15.97
N ILE A 151 21.90 4.40 14.78
CA ILE A 151 23.16 4.52 14.06
C ILE A 151 24.15 5.38 14.84
N GLN A 152 23.70 6.54 15.32
CA GLN A 152 24.51 7.48 16.08
C GLN A 152 25.03 6.85 17.37
N GLU A 153 24.19 6.17 18.14
CA GLU A 153 24.60 5.49 19.37
C GLU A 153 25.70 4.44 19.11
N ILE A 154 25.57 3.66 18.03
CA ILE A 154 26.57 2.65 17.66
C ILE A 154 27.89 3.29 17.21
N GLN A 155 27.84 4.44 16.54
CA GLN A 155 29.01 5.22 16.15
C GLN A 155 29.73 5.80 17.37
N GLU A 156 29.01 6.44 18.28
CA GLU A 156 29.57 7.10 19.48
C GLU A 156 30.17 6.10 20.46
N ALA A 157 29.49 4.98 20.69
CA ALA A 157 29.97 3.93 21.59
C ALA A 157 31.10 3.08 20.98
N GLN A 158 31.45 3.28 19.70
CA GLN A 158 32.46 2.54 18.96
C GLN A 158 32.28 1.01 19.04
N PHE A 159 31.04 0.53 19.09
CA PHE A 159 30.74 -0.91 19.22
C PHE A 159 31.14 -1.73 17.99
N LEU A 160 31.37 -1.08 16.85
CA LEU A 160 31.71 -1.71 15.58
C LEU A 160 32.90 -1.00 14.94
N LYS A 161 33.71 -1.77 14.18
CA LYS A 161 34.73 -1.18 13.30
C LYS A 161 34.06 -0.24 12.28
N PRO A 162 34.74 0.82 11.81
CA PRO A 162 34.16 1.79 10.89
C PRO A 162 33.47 1.18 9.66
N GLU A 163 34.08 0.17 9.03
CA GLU A 163 33.50 -0.52 7.87
C GLU A 163 32.21 -1.30 8.24
N SER A 164 32.19 -1.94 9.41
CA SER A 164 31.04 -2.68 9.94
C SER A 164 29.92 -1.71 10.35
N THR A 165 30.25 -0.52 10.85
CA THR A 165 29.29 0.55 11.16
C THR A 165 28.61 1.07 9.89
N HIS A 166 29.36 1.35 8.83
CA HIS A 166 28.76 1.76 7.55
C HIS A 166 27.82 0.68 6.97
N LYS A 167 28.21 -0.60 7.02
CA LYS A 167 27.34 -1.70 6.58
C LYS A 167 26.08 -1.79 7.42
N PHE A 168 26.19 -1.58 8.73
CA PHE A 168 25.05 -1.55 9.64
C PHE A 168 24.10 -0.39 9.31
N SER A 169 24.59 0.84 9.14
CA SER A 169 23.77 2.01 8.80
C SER A 169 22.97 1.76 7.52
N LYS A 170 23.65 1.29 6.47
CA LYS A 170 23.00 0.96 5.19
C LYS A 170 21.93 -0.12 5.35
N ALA A 171 22.24 -1.20 6.06
CA ALA A 171 21.31 -2.29 6.31
C ALA A 171 20.08 -1.83 7.11
N LEU A 172 20.28 -1.01 8.15
CA LEU A 172 19.19 -0.53 9.00
C LEU A 172 18.25 0.41 8.25
N LEU A 173 18.79 1.34 7.48
CA LEU A 173 18.00 2.28 6.68
C LEU A 173 17.22 1.57 5.57
N LEU A 174 17.85 0.66 4.82
CA LEU A 174 17.15 -0.16 3.83
C LEU A 174 16.09 -1.06 4.48
N THR A 175 16.35 -1.55 5.69
CA THR A 175 15.35 -2.29 6.47
C THR A 175 14.12 -1.45 6.75
N VAL A 176 14.26 -0.19 7.16
CA VAL A 176 13.12 0.71 7.38
C VAL A 176 12.30 0.89 6.09
N ALA A 177 12.94 1.24 4.98
CA ALA A 177 12.21 1.49 3.74
C ALA A 177 11.49 0.24 3.21
N TYR A 178 12.21 -0.88 3.11
CA TYR A 178 11.66 -2.10 2.51
C TYR A 178 10.65 -2.78 3.44
N SER A 179 10.85 -2.74 4.76
CA SER A 179 9.88 -3.32 5.71
C SER A 179 8.59 -2.51 5.78
N ALA A 180 8.65 -1.19 5.59
CA ALA A 180 7.45 -0.37 5.48
C ALA A 180 6.64 -0.79 4.24
N SER A 181 7.27 -0.86 3.06
CA SER A 181 6.58 -1.29 1.84
C SER A 181 6.04 -2.72 1.93
N ILE A 182 6.83 -3.68 2.42
CA ILE A 182 6.41 -5.08 2.58
C ILE A 182 5.30 -5.21 3.64
N GLY A 183 5.43 -4.54 4.78
CA GLY A 183 4.44 -4.58 5.86
C GLY A 183 3.05 -4.11 5.42
N GLY A 184 2.99 -3.12 4.54
CA GLY A 184 1.74 -2.62 3.96
C GLY A 184 0.97 -3.62 3.11
N LEU A 185 1.56 -4.76 2.73
CA LEU A 185 0.87 -5.83 2.00
C LEU A 185 -0.13 -6.59 2.89
N ALA A 186 0.15 -6.71 4.18
CA ALA A 186 -0.50 -7.71 5.04
C ALA A 186 -1.99 -7.45 5.31
N THR A 187 -2.41 -6.20 5.32
CA THR A 187 -3.78 -5.79 5.65
C THR A 187 -4.35 -4.93 4.53
N LEU A 188 -5.67 -4.75 4.51
CA LEU A 188 -6.29 -3.83 3.56
C LEU A 188 -5.70 -2.42 3.77
N ILE A 189 -5.74 -1.90 4.99
CA ILE A 189 -5.39 -0.50 5.29
C ILE A 189 -3.93 -0.14 5.00
N GLY A 190 -3.01 -1.11 5.09
CA GLY A 190 -1.58 -0.86 4.95
C GLY A 190 -1.18 -0.21 3.63
N SER A 191 -1.86 -0.54 2.52
CA SER A 191 -1.53 0.04 1.22
C SER A 191 -2.73 0.27 0.30
N VAL A 192 -2.63 1.34 -0.49
CA VAL A 192 -3.65 1.75 -1.47
C VAL A 192 -3.99 0.66 -2.48
N PRO A 193 -3.05 -0.12 -3.06
CA PRO A 193 -3.38 -1.19 -4.00
C PRO A 193 -4.31 -2.27 -3.42
N ASN A 194 -4.19 -2.57 -2.13
CA ASN A 194 -5.03 -3.55 -1.44
C ASN A 194 -6.47 -3.04 -1.33
N ALA A 195 -6.62 -1.73 -1.10
CA ALA A 195 -7.91 -1.04 -1.10
C ALA A 195 -8.61 -1.13 -2.44
N VAL A 196 -7.87 -0.80 -3.50
CA VAL A 196 -8.38 -0.78 -4.87
C VAL A 196 -8.82 -2.19 -5.26
N PHE A 197 -8.06 -3.23 -4.86
CA PHE A 197 -8.46 -4.62 -5.07
C PHE A 197 -9.80 -4.94 -4.43
N ALA A 198 -9.95 -4.67 -3.13
CA ALA A 198 -11.20 -4.95 -2.41
C ALA A 198 -12.37 -4.15 -2.99
N ALA A 199 -12.13 -2.89 -3.36
CA ALA A 199 -13.15 -1.99 -3.88
C ALA A 199 -13.64 -2.39 -5.27
N VAL A 200 -12.72 -2.72 -6.18
CA VAL A 200 -13.07 -3.22 -7.51
C VAL A 200 -13.71 -4.60 -7.44
N ALA A 201 -13.26 -5.48 -6.54
CA ALA A 201 -13.90 -6.78 -6.34
C ALA A 201 -15.35 -6.64 -5.85
N ALA A 202 -15.61 -5.73 -4.91
CA ALA A 202 -16.96 -5.48 -4.40
C ALA A 202 -17.87 -4.84 -5.46
N SER A 203 -17.38 -3.82 -6.18
CA SER A 203 -18.20 -3.03 -7.11
C SER A 203 -18.39 -3.68 -8.48
N SER A 204 -17.37 -4.33 -9.03
CA SER A 204 -17.41 -4.90 -10.38
C SER A 204 -17.66 -6.40 -10.42
N LEU A 205 -17.37 -7.14 -9.35
CA LEU A 205 -17.52 -8.60 -9.30
C LEU A 205 -18.57 -9.06 -8.29
N ASP A 206 -19.20 -8.13 -7.55
CA ASP A 206 -20.11 -8.40 -6.43
C ASP A 206 -19.49 -9.35 -5.37
N ARG A 207 -18.17 -9.32 -5.23
CA ARG A 207 -17.41 -10.15 -4.27
C ARG A 207 -16.80 -9.27 -3.20
N LYS A 208 -17.45 -9.25 -2.04
CA LYS A 208 -16.95 -8.54 -0.85
C LYS A 208 -15.81 -9.33 -0.23
N ILE A 209 -14.74 -8.62 0.07
CA ILE A 209 -13.54 -9.19 0.68
C ILE A 209 -13.43 -8.64 2.09
N SER A 210 -13.56 -9.51 3.07
CA SER A 210 -13.42 -9.08 4.46
C SER A 210 -11.96 -8.80 4.79
N PHE A 211 -11.74 -7.99 5.82
CA PHE A 211 -10.40 -7.70 6.33
C PHE A 211 -9.64 -9.00 6.70
N ALA A 212 -10.31 -9.94 7.36
CA ALA A 212 -9.74 -11.23 7.72
C ALA A 212 -9.36 -12.09 6.49
N GLN A 213 -10.21 -12.12 5.46
CA GLN A 213 -9.91 -12.85 4.22
C GLN A 213 -8.66 -12.30 3.54
N TRP A 214 -8.54 -10.97 3.44
CA TRP A 214 -7.34 -10.36 2.90
C TRP A 214 -6.09 -10.72 3.71
N MET A 215 -6.17 -10.68 5.05
CA MET A 215 -5.04 -11.05 5.90
C MET A 215 -4.62 -12.50 5.70
N ILE A 216 -5.57 -13.45 5.58
CA ILE A 216 -5.26 -14.86 5.29
C ILE A 216 -4.50 -14.98 3.97
N PHE A 217 -4.87 -14.18 2.97
CA PHE A 217 -4.19 -14.15 1.68
C PHE A 217 -2.78 -13.52 1.76
N ALA A 218 -2.66 -12.29 2.29
CA ALA A 218 -1.49 -11.45 2.11
C ALA A 218 -0.48 -11.47 3.27
N LEU A 219 -0.90 -11.80 4.49
CA LEU A 219 0.02 -11.91 5.63
C LEU A 219 1.09 -13.00 5.43
N PRO A 220 0.79 -14.20 4.91
CA PRO A 220 1.82 -15.20 4.62
C PRO A 220 2.86 -14.72 3.59
N VAL A 221 2.41 -14.02 2.53
CA VAL A 221 3.30 -13.39 1.54
C VAL A 221 4.23 -12.41 2.21
N THR A 222 3.67 -11.53 3.06
CA THR A 222 4.40 -10.52 3.81
C THR A 222 5.50 -11.13 4.67
N ILE A 223 5.16 -12.17 5.46
CA ILE A 223 6.11 -12.85 6.34
C ILE A 223 7.28 -13.44 5.53
N ILE A 224 6.99 -14.11 4.40
CA ILE A 224 8.02 -14.71 3.56
C ILE A 224 8.94 -13.64 2.96
N LEU A 225 8.39 -12.53 2.48
CA LEU A 225 9.17 -11.42 1.94
C LEU A 225 10.04 -10.75 3.01
N LEU A 226 9.54 -10.58 4.24
CA LEU A 226 10.34 -10.06 5.37
C LEU A 226 11.48 -11.02 5.75
N VAL A 227 11.23 -12.33 5.75
CA VAL A 227 12.27 -13.33 6.00
C VAL A 227 13.35 -13.26 4.92
N ILE A 228 12.95 -13.20 3.66
CA ILE A 228 13.89 -13.05 2.53
C ILE A 228 14.69 -11.75 2.66
N LEU A 229 14.02 -10.63 2.96
CA LEU A 229 14.65 -9.33 3.18
C LEU A 229 15.71 -9.40 4.29
N TYR A 230 15.39 -10.05 5.41
CA TYR A 230 16.32 -10.23 6.53
C TYR A 230 17.58 -10.96 6.09
N PHE A 231 17.45 -12.05 5.35
CA PHE A 231 18.61 -12.81 4.85
C PHE A 231 19.42 -12.02 3.82
N ILE A 232 18.76 -11.32 2.88
CA ILE A 232 19.43 -10.48 1.88
C ILE A 232 20.27 -9.41 2.55
N LEU A 233 19.70 -8.66 3.50
CA LEU A 233 20.39 -7.54 4.13
C LEU A 233 21.47 -8.02 5.12
N THR A 234 21.15 -8.94 6.03
CA THR A 234 22.05 -9.29 7.14
C THR A 234 23.06 -10.39 6.83
N LYS A 235 22.73 -11.33 5.93
CA LYS A 235 23.58 -12.49 5.64
C LYS A 235 24.30 -12.41 4.30
N TRP A 236 23.75 -11.65 3.34
CA TRP A 236 24.32 -11.58 1.99
C TRP A 236 24.98 -10.25 1.67
N LEU A 237 24.25 -9.13 1.66
CA LEU A 237 24.76 -7.84 1.18
C LEU A 237 25.57 -7.08 2.23
N PHE A 238 25.07 -6.97 3.46
CA PHE A 238 25.67 -6.16 4.52
C PHE A 238 26.07 -7.04 5.70
N LYS A 239 26.79 -8.12 5.42
CA LYS A 239 27.25 -9.08 6.43
C LYS A 239 28.18 -8.40 7.44
N ILE A 240 27.77 -8.37 8.71
CA ILE A 240 28.56 -7.87 9.84
C ILE A 240 29.20 -9.08 10.53
N ASN A 241 30.54 -9.21 10.43
CA ASN A 241 31.29 -10.33 11.00
C ASN A 241 31.82 -10.05 12.41
N ASP A 242 31.94 -8.78 12.79
CA ASP A 242 32.41 -8.36 14.11
C ASP A 242 31.21 -8.35 15.08
N ALA A 243 30.87 -9.53 15.62
CA ALA A 243 29.75 -9.69 16.53
C ALA A 243 30.17 -9.43 17.99
N GLU A 244 30.55 -8.20 18.33
CA GLU A 244 30.56 -7.78 19.73
C GLU A 244 29.14 -7.50 20.23
N LYS A 245 28.91 -7.69 21.53
CA LYS A 245 27.61 -7.48 22.18
C LYS A 245 27.31 -5.98 22.24
N ILE A 246 26.61 -5.46 21.24
CA ILE A 246 26.00 -4.12 21.27
C ILE A 246 24.98 -4.11 22.40
N SER A 247 25.19 -3.40 23.51
CA SER A 247 24.23 -3.43 24.61
C SER A 247 22.82 -3.02 24.14
N SER A 248 21.81 -3.82 24.48
CA SER A 248 20.40 -3.48 24.25
C SER A 248 19.91 -2.34 25.16
N ASP A 249 20.77 -1.81 26.02
CA ASP A 249 20.43 -0.79 26.99
C ASP A 249 19.95 0.50 26.32
N PHE A 250 20.39 0.81 25.10
CA PHE A 250 19.85 1.96 24.37
C PHE A 250 18.34 1.85 24.16
N ALA A 251 17.85 0.72 23.63
CA ALA A 251 16.41 0.57 23.35
C ALA A 251 15.59 0.57 24.65
N LYS A 252 16.14 0.00 25.72
CA LYS A 252 15.53 0.04 27.06
C LYS A 252 15.54 1.45 27.65
N LYS A 253 16.63 2.20 27.47
CA LYS A 253 16.79 3.59 27.92
C LYS A 253 15.83 4.49 27.16
N ALA A 254 15.80 4.42 25.83
CA ALA A 254 14.85 5.17 25.02
C ALA A 254 13.38 4.81 25.35
N LEU A 255 13.05 3.54 25.63
CA LEU A 255 11.72 3.15 26.12
C LEU A 255 11.43 3.71 27.52
N HIS A 256 12.43 3.75 28.40
CA HIS A 256 12.32 4.33 29.74
C HIS A 256 12.16 5.86 29.69
N ASP A 257 12.85 6.53 28.76
CA ASP A 257 12.80 7.98 28.56
C ASP A 257 11.44 8.44 28.01
N LEU A 258 10.68 7.56 27.35
CA LEU A 258 9.27 7.78 27.00
C LEU A 258 8.34 7.81 28.24
N GLY A 259 8.83 7.43 29.41
CA GLY A 259 8.06 7.41 30.65
C GLY A 259 6.92 6.39 30.67
N PRO A 260 6.08 6.41 31.72
CA PRO A 260 4.92 5.53 31.83
C PRO A 260 3.88 5.85 30.76
N MET A 261 3.16 4.82 30.31
CA MET A 261 2.16 4.96 29.24
C MET A 261 1.05 5.94 29.66
N SER A 262 0.83 6.96 28.84
CA SER A 262 -0.15 8.02 29.10
C SER A 262 -1.59 7.48 29.01
N ARG A 263 -2.57 8.26 29.46
CA ARG A 263 -3.98 7.85 29.38
C ARG A 263 -4.42 7.78 27.92
N GLU A 264 -3.98 8.74 27.13
CA GLU A 264 -4.25 8.92 25.71
C GLU A 264 -3.67 7.76 24.90
N GLU A 265 -2.42 7.37 25.16
CA GLU A 265 -1.81 6.18 24.58
C GLU A 265 -2.60 4.92 24.92
N LYS A 266 -2.99 4.73 26.19
CA LYS A 266 -3.75 3.55 26.64
C LYS A 266 -5.11 3.46 25.97
N LEU A 267 -5.88 4.54 25.99
CA LEU A 267 -7.23 4.56 25.43
C LEU A 267 -7.22 4.41 23.91
N THR A 268 -6.28 5.07 23.21
CA THR A 268 -6.07 4.87 21.78
C THR A 268 -5.69 3.42 21.48
N GLY A 269 -4.78 2.83 22.26
CA GLY A 269 -4.41 1.42 22.13
C GLY A 269 -5.56 0.46 22.36
N ILE A 270 -6.48 0.76 23.30
CA ILE A 270 -7.70 -0.03 23.53
C ILE A 270 -8.64 0.06 22.32
N VAL A 271 -8.91 1.26 21.81
CA VAL A 271 -9.78 1.44 20.62
C VAL A 271 -9.18 0.72 19.41
N PHE A 272 -7.88 0.92 19.16
CA PHE A 272 -7.17 0.25 18.07
C PHE A 272 -7.22 -1.28 18.20
N SER A 273 -6.99 -1.82 19.40
CA SER A 273 -7.06 -3.27 19.64
C SER A 273 -8.47 -3.81 19.45
N LEU A 274 -9.48 -3.09 19.93
CA LEU A 274 -10.89 -3.45 19.75
C LEU A 274 -11.26 -3.53 18.26
N VAL A 275 -10.94 -2.49 17.48
CA VAL A 275 -11.20 -2.44 16.04
C VAL A 275 -10.47 -3.57 15.30
N SER A 276 -9.18 -3.76 15.61
CA SER A 276 -8.36 -4.80 14.96
C SER A 276 -8.90 -6.20 15.25
N LEU A 277 -9.30 -6.48 16.49
CA LEU A 277 -9.93 -7.75 16.87
C LEU A 277 -11.27 -7.94 16.18
N LEU A 278 -12.10 -6.89 16.08
CA LEU A 278 -13.37 -6.96 15.36
C LEU A 278 -13.20 -7.22 13.86
N TRP A 279 -12.16 -6.67 13.22
CA TRP A 279 -11.86 -6.99 11.82
C TRP A 279 -11.35 -8.42 11.62
N ILE A 280 -10.46 -8.90 12.51
CA ILE A 280 -9.89 -10.25 12.42
C ILE A 280 -10.94 -11.32 12.72
N PHE A 281 -11.75 -11.09 13.74
CA PHE A 281 -12.75 -12.04 14.24
C PHE A 281 -14.18 -11.70 13.79
N GLY A 282 -14.35 -10.74 12.88
CA GLY A 282 -15.66 -10.29 12.41
C GLY A 282 -16.51 -11.40 11.82
N GLY A 283 -15.88 -12.38 11.16
CA GLY A 283 -16.56 -13.58 10.64
C GLY A 283 -17.11 -14.53 11.72
N LEU A 284 -16.79 -14.34 13.00
CA LEU A 284 -17.39 -15.07 14.12
C LEU A 284 -18.66 -14.39 14.65
N ILE A 285 -18.91 -13.13 14.25
CA ILE A 285 -20.12 -12.40 14.65
C ILE A 285 -21.30 -12.99 13.87
N PRO A 286 -22.43 -13.31 14.53
CA PRO A 286 -23.61 -13.83 13.84
C PRO A 286 -24.11 -12.86 12.77
N ASP A 287 -24.47 -13.37 11.59
CA ASP A 287 -24.98 -12.58 10.46
C ASP A 287 -26.20 -11.71 10.80
N SER A 288 -26.94 -12.04 11.88
CA SER A 288 -28.05 -11.24 12.37
C SER A 288 -27.61 -9.84 12.82
N ILE A 289 -26.40 -9.71 13.34
CA ILE A 289 -25.79 -8.44 13.72
C ILE A 289 -24.99 -7.98 12.49
N HIS A 290 -25.61 -7.17 11.64
CA HIS A 290 -25.06 -6.70 10.35
C HIS A 290 -23.85 -5.76 10.53
N VAL A 291 -22.74 -6.28 11.07
CA VAL A 291 -21.51 -5.54 11.34
C VAL A 291 -20.58 -5.74 10.16
N SER A 292 -20.45 -4.72 9.32
CA SER A 292 -19.47 -4.71 8.23
C SER A 292 -18.14 -4.10 8.70
N ASP A 293 -17.05 -4.40 7.97
CA ASP A 293 -15.74 -3.80 8.22
C ASP A 293 -15.76 -2.27 8.18
N THR A 294 -16.66 -1.69 7.36
CA THR A 294 -16.90 -0.23 7.31
C THR A 294 -17.49 0.28 8.61
N VAL A 295 -18.50 -0.40 9.16
CA VAL A 295 -19.14 -0.03 10.43
C VAL A 295 -18.14 -0.10 11.57
N ILE A 296 -17.29 -1.14 11.60
CA ILE A 296 -16.23 -1.30 12.60
C ILE A 296 -15.24 -0.12 12.54
N ALA A 297 -14.80 0.25 11.34
CA ALA A 297 -13.86 1.36 11.13
C ALA A 297 -14.42 2.69 11.63
N ILE A 298 -15.67 3.00 11.26
CA ILE A 298 -16.34 4.26 11.62
C ILE A 298 -16.66 4.28 13.12
N LEU A 299 -17.04 3.15 13.71
CA LEU A 299 -17.22 3.04 15.17
C LEU A 299 -15.93 3.43 15.90
N GLY A 300 -14.78 2.89 15.47
CA GLY A 300 -13.47 3.24 16.03
C GLY A 300 -13.16 4.74 15.91
N ALA A 301 -13.38 5.30 14.72
CA ALA A 301 -13.18 6.73 14.48
C ALA A 301 -14.06 7.60 15.39
N VAL A 302 -15.35 7.30 15.50
CA VAL A 302 -16.29 8.05 16.35
C VAL A 302 -15.91 7.93 17.83
N LEU A 303 -15.50 6.75 18.31
CA LEU A 303 -15.05 6.56 19.69
C LEU A 303 -13.86 7.46 20.04
N LEU A 304 -12.93 7.70 19.12
CA LEU A 304 -11.76 8.57 19.34
C LEU A 304 -12.16 10.04 19.54
N PHE A 305 -13.25 10.50 18.95
CA PHE A 305 -13.80 11.84 19.20
C PHE A 305 -14.63 11.93 20.49
N LEU A 306 -15.23 10.82 20.94
CA LEU A 306 -16.09 10.79 22.12
C LEU A 306 -15.30 10.61 23.43
N ILE A 307 -14.21 9.84 23.42
CA ILE A 307 -13.43 9.55 24.61
C ILE A 307 -12.65 10.81 25.03
N PRO A 308 -12.86 11.37 26.23
CA PRO A 308 -12.26 12.63 26.61
C PRO A 308 -10.75 12.53 26.86
N SER A 309 -9.99 13.50 26.32
CA SER A 309 -8.56 13.68 26.58
C SER A 309 -8.32 14.34 27.96
N LYS A 310 -7.21 14.03 28.62
CA LYS A 310 -6.79 14.69 29.85
C LYS A 310 -5.92 15.92 29.56
N GLU A 311 -5.17 15.90 28.46
CA GLU A 311 -4.21 16.95 28.11
C GLU A 311 -4.84 18.17 27.44
N HIS A 312 -5.95 17.99 26.71
CA HIS A 312 -6.63 19.06 26.01
C HIS A 312 -8.16 18.96 26.12
N LYS A 313 -8.85 20.05 25.85
CA LYS A 313 -10.32 20.06 25.78
C LYS A 313 -10.76 19.25 24.55
N GLY A 314 -11.75 18.38 24.73
CA GLY A 314 -12.33 17.55 23.67
C GLY A 314 -12.02 16.06 23.80
N GLY A 315 -12.23 15.32 22.72
CA GLY A 315 -11.92 13.89 22.62
C GLY A 315 -10.42 13.61 22.53
N LEU A 316 -10.02 12.35 22.32
CA LEU A 316 -8.64 11.99 21.96
C LEU A 316 -8.25 12.62 20.62
N LEU A 317 -9.22 12.70 19.71
CA LEU A 317 -9.17 13.52 18.51
C LEU A 317 -10.13 14.72 18.62
N VAL A 318 -9.74 15.81 17.96
CA VAL A 318 -10.55 17.01 17.72
C VAL A 318 -10.66 17.23 16.21
N TRP A 319 -11.69 17.95 15.77
CA TRP A 319 -11.97 18.08 14.33
C TRP A 319 -10.79 18.68 13.54
N ASP A 320 -10.02 19.57 14.16
CA ASP A 320 -8.83 20.17 13.54
C ASP A 320 -7.76 19.13 13.16
N ASP A 321 -7.71 17.97 13.84
CA ASP A 321 -6.81 16.87 13.49
C ASP A 321 -7.15 16.28 12.11
N MET A 322 -8.38 16.43 11.62
CA MET A 322 -8.82 15.93 10.30
C MET A 322 -8.18 16.68 9.14
N SER A 323 -7.51 17.81 9.40
CA SER A 323 -6.66 18.48 8.41
C SER A 323 -5.48 17.62 7.96
N GLN A 324 -5.03 16.66 8.79
CA GLN A 324 -3.95 15.73 8.48
C GLN A 324 -4.41 14.45 7.78
N LEU A 325 -5.73 14.26 7.67
CA LEU A 325 -6.28 13.08 6.99
C LEU A 325 -5.91 13.11 5.49
N PRO A 326 -5.49 11.99 4.89
CA PRO A 326 -5.11 11.95 3.49
C PRO A 326 -6.36 11.91 2.57
N TRP A 327 -7.15 12.99 2.57
CA TRP A 327 -8.37 13.16 1.76
C TRP A 327 -8.15 12.84 0.27
N GLY A 328 -6.94 13.14 -0.23
CA GLY A 328 -6.58 12.86 -1.60
C GLY A 328 -6.61 11.38 -1.99
N ILE A 329 -6.28 10.48 -1.05
CA ILE A 329 -6.35 9.03 -1.28
C ILE A 329 -7.81 8.57 -1.37
N LEU A 330 -8.70 9.16 -0.56
CA LEU A 330 -10.13 8.84 -0.58
C LEU A 330 -10.78 9.26 -1.92
N LEU A 331 -10.46 10.45 -2.42
CA LEU A 331 -10.91 10.91 -3.75
C LEU A 331 -10.40 10.02 -4.88
N LEU A 332 -9.19 9.52 -4.73
CA LEU A 332 -8.59 8.62 -5.70
C LEU A 332 -9.28 7.26 -5.78
N PHE A 333 -9.66 6.67 -4.63
CA PHE A 333 -10.49 5.47 -4.63
C PHE A 333 -11.79 5.72 -5.38
N GLY A 334 -12.46 6.85 -5.12
CA GLY A 334 -13.67 7.22 -5.83
C GLY A 334 -13.47 7.35 -7.35
N GLY A 335 -12.38 8.00 -7.79
CA GLY A 335 -12.05 8.12 -9.22
C GLY A 335 -11.77 6.76 -9.90
N GLY A 336 -11.01 5.88 -9.23
CA GLY A 336 -10.75 4.53 -9.73
C GLY A 336 -12.01 3.67 -9.80
N LEU A 337 -12.87 3.73 -8.78
CA LEU A 337 -14.14 3.01 -8.75
C LEU A 337 -15.15 3.56 -9.77
N SER A 338 -15.14 4.88 -10.00
CA SER A 338 -15.97 5.53 -11.02
C SER A 338 -15.60 5.02 -12.41
N LEU A 339 -14.30 4.92 -12.71
CA LEU A 339 -13.82 4.27 -13.95
C LEU A 339 -14.22 2.80 -14.00
N ALA A 340 -14.02 2.03 -12.92
CA ALA A 340 -14.36 0.60 -12.90
C ALA A 340 -15.85 0.35 -13.16
N ALA A 341 -16.73 1.14 -12.54
CA ALA A 341 -18.16 1.08 -12.79
C ALA A 341 -18.52 1.43 -14.24
N ALA A 342 -17.86 2.44 -14.81
CA ALA A 342 -18.05 2.83 -16.21
C ALA A 342 -17.54 1.78 -17.20
N PHE A 343 -16.49 1.04 -16.88
CA PHE A 343 -16.00 -0.08 -17.71
C PHE A 343 -17.07 -1.16 -17.88
N GLU A 344 -17.75 -1.51 -16.79
CA GLU A 344 -18.81 -2.52 -16.78
C GLU A 344 -20.07 -2.01 -17.47
N ASP A 345 -20.54 -0.81 -17.11
CA ASP A 345 -21.76 -0.18 -17.65
C ASP A 345 -21.66 0.06 -19.17
N SER A 346 -20.50 0.50 -19.66
CA SER A 346 -20.27 0.76 -21.08
C SER A 346 -19.97 -0.49 -21.92
N GLY A 347 -19.67 -1.63 -21.28
CA GLY A 347 -19.25 -2.85 -21.96
C GLY A 347 -17.79 -2.87 -22.44
N LEU A 348 -16.97 -1.88 -22.06
CA LEU A 348 -15.55 -1.79 -22.44
C LEU A 348 -14.74 -3.00 -21.97
N THR A 349 -15.10 -3.61 -20.83
CA THR A 349 -14.48 -4.84 -20.30
C THR A 349 -14.44 -5.96 -21.34
N LYS A 350 -15.51 -6.12 -22.13
CA LYS A 350 -15.61 -7.18 -23.15
C LYS A 350 -14.65 -6.97 -24.31
N TRP A 351 -14.43 -5.71 -24.71
CA TRP A 351 -13.53 -5.36 -25.80
C TRP A 351 -12.07 -5.68 -25.46
N PHE A 352 -11.62 -5.34 -24.24
CA PHE A 352 -10.30 -5.75 -23.76
C PHE A 352 -10.13 -7.27 -23.76
N GLY A 353 -11.19 -8.00 -23.36
CA GLY A 353 -11.23 -9.46 -23.44
C GLY A 353 -10.93 -10.01 -24.84
N GLY A 354 -11.45 -9.35 -25.89
CA GLY A 354 -11.24 -9.75 -27.28
C GLY A 354 -9.81 -9.54 -27.80
N MET A 355 -9.16 -8.43 -27.43
CA MET A 355 -7.79 -8.10 -27.84
C MET A 355 -6.74 -9.10 -27.33
N LEU A 356 -7.04 -9.75 -26.21
CA LEU A 356 -6.10 -10.59 -25.48
C LEU A 356 -6.24 -12.09 -25.79
N SER A 357 -7.09 -12.43 -26.76
CA SER A 357 -7.22 -13.80 -27.29
C SER A 357 -5.89 -14.38 -27.81
N VAL A 358 -4.94 -13.53 -28.21
CA VAL A 358 -3.58 -13.91 -28.64
C VAL A 358 -2.74 -14.53 -27.50
N VAL A 359 -3.06 -14.19 -26.23
CA VAL A 359 -2.32 -14.64 -25.04
C VAL A 359 -2.81 -16.00 -24.53
N LYS A 360 -4.02 -16.42 -24.94
CA LYS A 360 -4.69 -17.66 -24.50
C LYS A 360 -3.85 -18.95 -24.64
N PRO A 361 -2.96 -19.13 -25.64
CA PRO A 361 -2.14 -20.33 -25.76
C PRO A 361 -1.01 -20.46 -24.72
N LEU A 362 -0.66 -19.39 -24.00
CA LEU A 362 0.49 -19.39 -23.10
C LEU A 362 0.20 -20.12 -21.78
N PRO A 363 1.18 -20.82 -21.19
CA PRO A 363 1.03 -21.41 -19.86
C PRO A 363 0.68 -20.34 -18.80
N MET A 364 -0.28 -20.62 -17.93
CA MET A 364 -0.75 -19.65 -16.94
C MET A 364 0.37 -19.13 -16.03
N ILE A 365 1.30 -20.00 -15.62
CA ILE A 365 2.45 -19.57 -14.80
C ILE A 365 3.33 -18.56 -15.54
N LEU A 366 3.48 -18.67 -16.86
CA LEU A 366 4.25 -17.72 -17.66
C LEU A 366 3.52 -16.37 -17.72
N ILE A 367 2.20 -16.38 -17.92
CA ILE A 367 1.36 -15.17 -17.89
C ILE A 367 1.52 -14.46 -16.54
N VAL A 368 1.41 -15.20 -15.43
CA VAL A 368 1.58 -14.68 -14.08
C VAL A 368 2.96 -14.06 -13.88
N VAL A 369 4.04 -14.75 -14.28
CA VAL A 369 5.40 -14.23 -14.13
C VAL A 369 5.63 -12.98 -14.97
N VAL A 370 5.16 -12.96 -16.22
CA VAL A 370 5.30 -11.81 -17.12
C VAL A 370 4.54 -10.59 -16.59
N ILE A 371 3.31 -10.77 -16.13
CA ILE A 371 2.50 -9.69 -15.57
C ILE A 371 3.11 -9.18 -14.27
N THR A 372 3.45 -10.08 -13.34
CA THR A 372 4.12 -9.73 -12.07
C THR A 372 5.40 -8.92 -12.35
N THR A 373 6.24 -9.39 -13.27
CA THR A 373 7.48 -8.71 -13.65
C THR A 373 7.21 -7.33 -14.24
N GLY A 374 6.29 -7.24 -15.20
CA GLY A 374 5.93 -5.99 -15.85
C GLY A 374 5.42 -4.95 -14.86
N ILE A 375 4.49 -5.32 -13.98
CA ILE A 375 3.92 -4.43 -12.97
C ILE A 375 4.97 -3.99 -11.95
N LEU A 376 5.81 -4.93 -11.49
CA LEU A 376 6.82 -4.64 -10.50
C LEU A 376 7.85 -3.62 -11.03
N PHE A 377 8.36 -3.80 -12.26
CA PHE A 377 9.30 -2.83 -12.83
C PHE A 377 8.62 -1.52 -13.22
N LEU A 378 7.34 -1.57 -13.61
CA LEU A 378 6.56 -0.38 -13.90
C LEU A 378 6.37 0.48 -12.64
N THR A 379 6.21 -0.13 -11.47
CA THR A 379 6.07 0.59 -10.19
C THR A 379 7.38 1.20 -9.67
N GLU A 380 8.53 0.89 -10.28
CA GLU A 380 9.80 1.59 -9.98
C GLU A 380 9.85 2.99 -10.59
N VAL A 381 9.03 3.26 -11.60
CA VAL A 381 9.05 4.54 -12.33
C VAL A 381 7.74 5.32 -12.24
N MET A 382 6.73 4.74 -11.59
CA MET A 382 5.39 5.31 -11.41
C MET A 382 4.90 5.02 -9.99
N SER A 383 4.03 5.90 -9.47
CA SER A 383 3.44 5.72 -8.14
C SER A 383 2.66 4.40 -8.03
N ASN A 384 2.91 3.62 -6.97
CA ASN A 384 2.20 2.37 -6.62
C ASN A 384 0.68 2.50 -6.77
N THR A 385 0.20 3.65 -6.32
CA THR A 385 -1.19 4.06 -6.29
C THR A 385 -1.76 4.34 -7.68
N ALA A 386 -0.96 4.93 -8.59
CA ALA A 386 -1.36 5.13 -9.98
C ALA A 386 -1.41 3.80 -10.74
N VAL A 387 -0.40 2.94 -10.54
CA VAL A 387 -0.32 1.62 -11.17
C VAL A 387 -1.52 0.76 -10.80
N SER A 388 -1.87 0.67 -9.50
CA SER A 388 -2.99 -0.15 -9.05
C SER A 388 -4.34 0.36 -9.55
N ASN A 389 -4.64 1.65 -9.44
CA ASN A 389 -5.91 2.21 -9.91
C ASN A 389 -6.11 2.05 -11.41
N MET A 390 -5.02 2.16 -12.19
CA MET A 390 -5.08 1.95 -13.63
C MET A 390 -5.28 0.47 -13.99
N LEU A 391 -4.50 -0.43 -13.39
CA LEU A 391 -4.46 -1.84 -13.82
C LEU A 391 -5.57 -2.69 -13.21
N MET A 392 -6.15 -2.32 -12.06
CA MET A 392 -7.18 -3.14 -11.40
C MET A 392 -8.42 -3.37 -12.27
N PRO A 393 -9.04 -2.33 -12.88
CA PRO A 393 -10.21 -2.55 -13.74
C PRO A 393 -9.85 -3.35 -15.00
N ILE A 394 -8.66 -3.10 -15.57
CA ILE A 394 -8.18 -3.80 -16.77
C ILE A 394 -7.93 -5.29 -16.48
N SER A 395 -7.54 -5.63 -15.25
CA SER A 395 -7.30 -7.01 -14.81
C SER A 395 -8.52 -7.92 -14.98
N ILE A 396 -9.73 -7.37 -14.83
CA ILE A 396 -10.99 -8.11 -15.06
C ILE A 396 -11.10 -8.51 -16.53
N GLY A 397 -10.88 -7.57 -17.44
CA GLY A 397 -10.87 -7.83 -18.89
C GLY A 397 -9.77 -8.84 -19.30
N PHE A 398 -8.58 -8.72 -18.71
CA PHE A 398 -7.49 -9.69 -18.92
C PHE A 398 -7.88 -11.10 -18.51
N ALA A 399 -8.46 -11.26 -17.32
CA ALA A 399 -8.86 -12.56 -16.81
C ALA A 399 -9.97 -13.19 -17.65
N ALA A 400 -10.94 -12.37 -18.12
CA ALA A 400 -11.98 -12.82 -19.05
C ALA A 400 -11.39 -13.37 -20.36
N ALA A 401 -10.37 -12.73 -20.92
CA ALA A 401 -9.71 -13.16 -22.17
C ALA A 401 -9.09 -14.56 -22.08
N ILE A 402 -8.46 -14.86 -20.93
CA ILE A 402 -7.81 -16.14 -20.66
C ILE A 402 -8.75 -17.15 -19.98
N SER A 403 -10.02 -16.79 -19.79
CA SER A 403 -11.05 -17.61 -19.14
C SER A 403 -10.64 -18.09 -17.74
N LYS A 404 -10.10 -17.16 -16.93
CA LYS A 404 -9.70 -17.39 -15.54
C LYS A 404 -10.42 -16.43 -14.59
N ASP A 405 -10.42 -16.78 -13.31
CA ASP A 405 -10.98 -15.92 -12.28
C ASP A 405 -10.17 -14.60 -12.17
N PRO A 406 -10.83 -13.42 -12.19
CA PRO A 406 -10.17 -12.12 -12.08
C PRO A 406 -9.27 -11.93 -10.86
N PHE A 407 -9.57 -12.60 -9.74
CA PHE A 407 -8.83 -12.42 -8.50
C PHE A 407 -7.35 -12.77 -8.66
N ILE A 408 -6.99 -13.69 -9.56
CA ILE A 408 -5.59 -14.06 -9.79
C ILE A 408 -4.79 -12.85 -10.31
N ILE A 409 -5.28 -12.19 -11.35
CA ILE A 409 -4.58 -11.04 -11.95
C ILE A 409 -4.67 -9.83 -11.04
N MET A 410 -5.84 -9.58 -10.46
CA MET A 410 -6.04 -8.48 -9.52
C MET A 410 -5.11 -8.61 -8.29
N GLY A 411 -4.91 -9.83 -7.76
CA GLY A 411 -4.01 -10.07 -6.63
C GLY A 411 -2.55 -9.84 -6.99
N ILE A 412 -2.14 -10.20 -8.21
CA ILE A 412 -0.81 -9.87 -8.76
C ILE A 412 -0.64 -8.35 -8.82
N VAL A 413 -1.63 -7.62 -9.33
CA VAL A 413 -1.58 -6.15 -9.42
C VAL A 413 -1.41 -5.55 -8.03
N ALA A 414 -2.24 -5.95 -7.06
CA ALA A 414 -2.21 -5.41 -5.70
C ALA A 414 -0.86 -5.63 -4.99
N LEU A 415 -0.33 -6.87 -5.05
CA LEU A 415 0.93 -7.20 -4.39
C LEU A 415 2.14 -6.60 -5.10
N SER A 416 2.19 -6.71 -6.43
CA SER A 416 3.36 -6.29 -7.23
C SER A 416 3.50 -4.78 -7.29
N SER A 417 2.40 -4.04 -7.35
CA SER A 417 2.44 -2.57 -7.39
C SER A 417 2.90 -1.95 -6.07
N THR A 418 2.99 -2.71 -4.98
CA THR A 418 3.54 -2.23 -3.70
C THR A 418 5.04 -2.53 -3.56
N CYS A 419 5.57 -3.45 -4.39
CA CYS A 419 6.94 -3.96 -4.31
C CYS A 419 7.92 -3.15 -5.17
N ALA A 420 8.13 -1.88 -4.84
CA ALA A 420 9.13 -1.02 -5.48
C ALA A 420 10.32 -0.74 -4.55
N PHE A 421 11.48 -1.31 -4.88
CA PHE A 421 12.64 -1.38 -3.99
C PHE A 421 13.92 -0.77 -4.57
N MET A 422 14.00 -0.48 -5.88
CA MET A 422 15.26 -0.09 -6.54
C MET A 422 15.56 1.40 -6.47
N LEU A 423 14.59 2.27 -6.78
CA LEU A 423 14.84 3.70 -6.90
C LEU A 423 14.30 4.48 -5.69
N PRO A 424 15.00 5.56 -5.26
CA PRO A 424 14.51 6.44 -4.20
C PRO A 424 13.17 7.07 -4.52
N ILE A 425 12.97 7.46 -5.78
CA ILE A 425 11.75 8.14 -6.23
C ILE A 425 10.54 7.22 -6.36
N SER A 426 10.74 5.88 -6.35
CA SER A 426 9.63 4.94 -6.57
C SER A 426 8.60 5.00 -5.45
N THR A 427 9.04 5.18 -4.20
CA THR A 427 8.14 5.19 -3.05
C THR A 427 8.61 6.18 -1.98
N PRO A 428 7.68 6.81 -1.22
CA PRO A 428 8.06 7.69 -0.11
C PRO A 428 8.96 7.03 0.95
N PRO A 429 8.79 5.74 1.33
CA PRO A 429 9.75 5.05 2.19
C PRO A 429 11.18 5.06 1.66
N ASN A 430 11.37 4.80 0.36
CA ASN A 430 12.69 4.81 -0.25
C ASN A 430 13.29 6.21 -0.24
N ALA A 431 12.50 7.23 -0.59
CA ALA A 431 12.94 8.63 -0.57
C ALA A 431 13.32 9.10 0.84
N ALA A 432 12.54 8.73 1.85
CA ALA A 432 12.78 9.11 3.25
C ALA A 432 14.13 8.60 3.77
N VAL A 433 14.46 7.33 3.54
CA VAL A 433 15.74 6.80 4.00
C VAL A 433 16.91 7.28 3.14
N PHE A 434 16.68 7.56 1.86
CA PHE A 434 17.70 8.08 0.95
C PHE A 434 18.12 9.51 1.30
N SER A 435 17.23 10.32 1.89
CA SER A 435 17.54 11.68 2.36
C SER A 435 18.40 11.74 3.62
N SER A 436 18.83 10.60 4.17
CA SER A 436 19.73 10.55 5.33
C SER A 436 21.20 10.75 4.99
N ASP A 437 21.56 10.81 3.70
CA ASP A 437 22.93 10.89 3.17
C ASP A 437 23.86 9.72 3.55
N GLU A 438 23.33 8.65 4.18
CA GLU A 438 24.06 7.43 4.55
C GLU A 438 24.01 6.34 3.45
N LEU A 439 23.13 6.51 2.45
CA LEU A 439 22.88 5.55 1.37
C LEU A 439 23.36 6.10 0.02
N GLU A 440 24.04 5.26 -0.75
CA GLU A 440 24.32 5.56 -2.15
C GLU A 440 23.27 4.89 -3.07
N MET A 441 23.01 5.48 -4.24
CA MET A 441 22.05 4.93 -5.21
C MET A 441 22.39 3.49 -5.61
N LYS A 442 23.69 3.15 -5.69
CA LYS A 442 24.16 1.79 -5.99
C LYS A 442 23.74 0.76 -4.93
N ASP A 443 23.66 1.16 -3.67
CA ASP A 443 23.30 0.26 -2.56
C ASP A 443 21.82 -0.11 -2.66
N MET A 444 20.97 0.89 -2.90
CA MET A 444 19.52 0.72 -3.05
C MET A 444 19.16 -0.05 -4.32
N VAL A 445 19.76 0.29 -5.47
CA VAL A 445 19.50 -0.42 -6.73
C VAL A 445 19.93 -1.89 -6.62
N LYS A 446 21.09 -2.18 -6.02
CA LYS A 446 21.57 -3.56 -5.87
C LYS A 446 20.68 -4.38 -4.93
N ALA A 447 20.36 -3.84 -3.76
CA ALA A 447 19.50 -4.52 -2.79
C ALA A 447 18.07 -4.70 -3.33
N GLY A 448 17.51 -3.63 -3.91
CA GLY A 448 16.18 -3.61 -4.48
C GLY A 448 16.04 -4.56 -5.67
N PHE A 449 17.02 -4.63 -6.58
CA PHE A 449 16.94 -5.54 -7.72
C PHE A 449 16.93 -7.02 -7.29
N ILE A 450 17.75 -7.38 -6.30
CA ILE A 450 17.75 -8.73 -5.74
C ILE A 450 16.40 -9.04 -5.09
N LEU A 451 15.88 -8.11 -4.27
CA LEU A 451 14.59 -8.27 -3.61
C LEU A 451 13.43 -8.36 -4.61
N ASN A 452 13.47 -7.59 -5.69
CA ASN A 452 12.51 -7.62 -6.80
C ASN A 452 12.44 -9.02 -7.44
N ILE A 453 13.58 -9.67 -7.69
CA ILE A 453 13.60 -11.04 -8.23
C ILE A 453 12.89 -12.01 -7.29
N PHE A 454 13.18 -11.94 -5.99
CA PHE A 454 12.49 -12.79 -5.01
C PHE A 454 11.01 -12.45 -4.89
N ALA A 455 10.64 -11.17 -4.93
CA ALA A 455 9.25 -10.73 -4.92
C ALA A 455 8.48 -11.29 -6.13
N ILE A 456 9.06 -11.25 -7.34
CA ILE A 456 8.46 -11.84 -8.54
C ILE A 456 8.18 -13.33 -8.32
N ILE A 457 9.15 -14.07 -7.80
CA ILE A 457 9.01 -15.52 -7.57
C ILE A 457 7.92 -15.78 -6.51
N VAL A 458 7.99 -15.11 -5.37
CA VAL A 458 7.04 -15.31 -4.26
C VAL A 458 5.63 -14.94 -4.70
N ILE A 459 5.43 -13.75 -5.27
CA ILE A 459 4.10 -13.28 -5.71
C ILE A 459 3.56 -14.22 -6.79
N SER A 460 4.38 -14.65 -7.75
CA SER A 460 3.93 -15.55 -8.81
C SER A 460 3.49 -16.91 -8.28
N LEU A 461 4.27 -17.49 -7.35
CA LEU A 461 3.91 -18.76 -6.72
C LEU A 461 2.65 -18.62 -5.85
N PHE A 462 2.52 -17.53 -5.11
CA PHE A 462 1.36 -17.28 -4.28
C PHE A 462 0.09 -17.02 -5.09
N ALA A 463 0.17 -16.23 -6.15
CA ALA A 463 -0.95 -16.00 -7.06
C ALA A 463 -1.42 -17.31 -7.73
N TYR A 464 -0.49 -18.23 -8.02
CA TYR A 464 -0.82 -19.50 -8.66
C TYR A 464 -1.32 -20.58 -7.69
N PHE A 465 -0.71 -20.72 -6.51
CA PHE A 465 -0.98 -21.82 -5.58
C PHE A 465 -1.82 -21.42 -4.36
N TRP A 466 -1.53 -20.27 -3.74
CA TRP A 466 -2.17 -19.88 -2.47
C TRP A 466 -3.47 -19.11 -2.67
N LEU A 467 -3.49 -18.17 -3.62
CA LEU A 467 -4.62 -17.30 -3.88
C LEU A 467 -5.93 -18.09 -4.16
N PRO A 468 -5.93 -19.15 -4.99
CA PRO A 468 -7.14 -19.95 -5.21
C PRO A 468 -7.66 -20.60 -3.93
N ILE A 469 -6.76 -21.07 -3.07
CA ILE A 469 -7.10 -21.68 -1.77
C ILE A 469 -7.64 -20.62 -0.80
N ALA A 470 -6.99 -19.47 -0.71
CA ALA A 470 -7.35 -18.39 0.20
C ALA A 470 -8.73 -17.78 -0.11
N PHE A 471 -9.10 -17.73 -1.40
CA PHE A 471 -10.38 -17.17 -1.85
C PHE A 471 -11.43 -18.22 -2.27
N GLY A 472 -11.08 -19.51 -2.27
CA GLY A 472 -12.00 -20.59 -2.60
C GLY A 472 -12.47 -20.62 -4.07
N ILE A 473 -11.57 -20.32 -5.01
CA ILE A 473 -11.85 -20.20 -6.45
C ILE A 473 -11.17 -21.27 -7.32
#